data_AF-A0A4Q3WY95-F1
#
_entry.id   AF-A0A4Q3WY95-F1
#
_cell.length_a   1.000
_cell.length_b   1.000
_cell.length_c   1.000
_cell.angle_alpha   90.00
_cell.angle_beta   90.00
_cell.angle_gamma   90.00
#
_symmetry.space_group_name_H-M   'P 1'
#
loop_
_entity.id
_entity.type
_entity.pdbx_description
1 polymer ?
#
loop_
_entity_poly.entity_id
_entity_poly.type
_entity_poly.pdbx_seq_one_letter_code
_entity_poly.pdbx_strand_id
1 'polypeptide(L)'
;MRLYLPLLSLCLVPTLAQAQTTPEKATPLESRNEAQSLVKQLLSEGKIMAPSAAKRGMKGYALSVFQGTKVERFELEVLGVLERVQGGGDLVLIKVTSGPVVSRQSGIIQGMSGSPVYINGKLLGAIAIGFGFPKEPIGGVTPITQMIATALPDNGPKVPADRVAMITRKTETFRPKAPLTIGKRRIARLEVSRDRSQSAYSGPDSSATMRMQPTIQFMQMAGISDASLPRWKTFFEPYGIVPVMGGGAMSNRQAFGPASRKTGVTANLAPGAAIGVQMASGDIDMTGIGTVTYRLGNRVLAFGHPMFGLGAVSMPMTTAYIQDLFPAYDISFKLGSPIKSVGELQQDTNFAIGGTVGRVAETVPLRISIRDSAKKIDKKFNVRLFKDPSFTPQLAQQVAVEALTSTVGLDSDKTVRVAFSMGLRNGPAIRRVNTLYAPEQVMAGALFEMLDALSITQANQFEKGNITSLDLRIEVIQGRKTARIRRVYTDRNRVKAGEKVQVSV
;
A
#
# COMPACT_ATOMS: atom_id res chain seq x y z
N MET A 1 67.92 35.46 -8.73
CA MET A 1 67.36 35.50 -7.35
C MET A 1 65.98 34.83 -7.40
N ARG A 2 65.59 34.11 -6.34
CA ARG A 2 64.87 32.83 -6.39
C ARG A 2 63.39 32.86 -6.82
N LEU A 3 63.03 31.79 -7.55
CA LEU A 3 61.69 31.23 -7.78
C LEU A 3 60.91 31.04 -6.46
N TYR A 4 59.59 31.25 -6.50
CA TYR A 4 58.65 30.75 -5.51
C TYR A 4 57.64 29.79 -6.16
N LEU A 5 57.76 28.51 -5.79
CA LEU A 5 56.71 27.51 -5.81
C LEU A 5 55.99 27.57 -4.44
N PRO A 6 54.69 27.26 -4.33
CA PRO A 6 54.36 26.22 -3.35
C PRO A 6 53.22 25.26 -3.73
N LEU A 7 53.54 23.98 -3.48
CA LEU A 7 52.75 22.92 -2.85
C LEU A 7 51.32 22.59 -3.33
N LEU A 8 51.22 21.49 -4.08
CA LEU A 8 50.05 20.60 -4.07
C LEU A 8 49.99 19.84 -2.73
N SER A 9 48.91 20.01 -1.97
CA SER A 9 48.53 19.08 -0.90
C SER A 9 47.73 17.90 -1.49
N LEU A 10 48.33 16.71 -1.44
CA LEU A 10 47.61 15.43 -1.57
C LEU A 10 46.68 15.27 -0.35
N CYS A 11 45.36 15.35 -0.56
CA CYS A 11 44.40 14.84 0.41
C CYS A 11 44.26 13.31 0.23
N LEU A 12 44.92 12.55 1.09
CA LEU A 12 44.60 11.15 1.36
C LEU A 12 43.19 11.09 1.97
N VAL A 13 42.24 10.56 1.21
CA VAL A 13 40.92 10.18 1.72
C VAL A 13 41.07 8.88 2.50
N PRO A 14 40.76 8.82 3.81
CA PRO A 14 40.70 7.54 4.50
C PRO A 14 39.47 6.79 4.01
N THR A 15 39.71 5.65 3.35
CA THR A 15 38.69 4.65 3.07
C THR A 15 38.19 4.07 4.39
N LEU A 16 37.14 4.67 4.95
CA LEU A 16 36.30 4.03 5.96
C LEU A 16 35.62 2.84 5.29
N ALA A 17 36.23 1.67 5.45
CA ALA A 17 35.60 0.40 5.15
C ALA A 17 34.32 0.30 5.98
N GLN A 18 33.18 0.61 5.37
CA GLN A 18 31.89 0.22 5.87
C GLN A 18 31.86 -1.30 5.85
N ALA A 19 31.98 -1.93 7.02
CA ALA A 19 31.46 -3.27 7.22
C ALA A 19 29.93 -3.20 7.12
N GLN A 20 29.42 -3.04 5.90
CA GLN A 20 28.07 -3.44 5.57
C GLN A 20 28.04 -4.95 5.78
N THR A 21 27.38 -5.40 6.84
CA THR A 21 26.88 -6.76 6.91
C THR A 21 25.87 -6.91 5.78
N THR A 22 26.38 -7.22 4.59
CA THR A 22 25.58 -7.54 3.43
C THR A 22 24.67 -8.69 3.87
N PRO A 23 23.33 -8.50 3.92
CA PRO A 23 22.44 -9.60 4.25
C PRO A 23 22.71 -10.72 3.25
N GLU A 24 22.87 -11.93 3.77
CA GLU A 24 23.05 -13.16 3.00
C GLU A 24 22.12 -13.15 1.79
N LYS A 25 22.70 -13.17 0.58
CA LYS A 25 21.97 -12.95 -0.67
C LYS A 25 20.81 -13.93 -0.78
N ALA A 26 19.60 -13.41 -0.67
CA ALA A 26 18.38 -14.16 -0.93
C ALA A 26 18.14 -14.26 -2.45
N THR A 27 18.90 -15.09 -3.16
CA THR A 27 18.75 -15.34 -4.61
C THR A 27 17.46 -16.14 -4.91
N PRO A 28 16.84 -16.05 -6.11
CA PRO A 28 17.50 -16.41 -7.39
C PRO A 28 17.45 -15.40 -8.56
N LEU A 29 16.75 -14.26 -8.50
CA LEU A 29 16.63 -13.35 -9.65
C LEU A 29 16.94 -11.89 -9.25
N GLU A 30 18.20 -11.49 -9.39
CA GLU A 30 18.67 -10.12 -9.16
C GLU A 30 18.53 -9.24 -10.42
N SER A 31 18.36 -9.85 -11.61
CA SER A 31 18.28 -9.12 -12.88
C SER A 31 17.08 -9.49 -13.76
N ARG A 32 16.73 -8.58 -14.68
CA ARG A 32 15.74 -8.83 -15.74
C ARG A 32 16.13 -10.01 -16.63
N ASN A 33 17.42 -10.18 -16.90
CA ASN A 33 17.93 -11.27 -17.75
C ASN A 33 17.70 -12.63 -17.08
N GLU A 34 17.99 -12.73 -15.78
CA GLU A 34 17.71 -13.94 -15.02
C GLU A 34 16.21 -14.25 -15.00
N ALA A 35 15.35 -13.23 -14.80
CA ALA A 35 13.91 -13.42 -14.80
C ALA A 35 13.40 -13.95 -16.16
N GLN A 36 13.97 -13.47 -17.27
CA GLN A 36 13.68 -14.00 -18.61
C GLN A 36 14.17 -15.44 -18.79
N SER A 37 15.36 -15.76 -18.29
CA SER A 37 15.88 -17.14 -18.31
C SER A 37 14.99 -18.09 -17.51
N LEU A 38 14.52 -17.68 -16.33
CA LEU A 38 13.56 -18.46 -15.55
C LEU A 38 12.26 -18.68 -16.32
N VAL A 39 11.71 -17.65 -16.97
CA VAL A 39 10.50 -17.81 -17.80
C VAL A 39 10.72 -18.84 -18.90
N LYS A 40 11.85 -18.77 -19.62
CA LYS A 40 12.19 -19.74 -20.68
C LYS A 40 12.28 -21.16 -20.11
N GLN A 41 12.97 -21.34 -18.99
CA GLN A 41 13.10 -22.63 -18.31
C GLN A 41 11.74 -23.19 -17.88
N LEU A 42 10.90 -22.39 -17.22
CA LEU A 42 9.59 -22.83 -16.75
C LEU A 42 8.65 -23.20 -17.91
N LEU A 43 8.77 -22.54 -19.06
CA LEU A 43 8.05 -22.89 -20.28
C LEU A 43 8.52 -24.23 -20.85
N SER A 44 9.83 -24.44 -20.96
CA SER A 44 10.38 -25.71 -21.48
C SER A 44 10.07 -26.90 -20.58
N GLU A 45 10.05 -26.68 -19.26
CA GLU A 45 9.65 -27.70 -18.27
C GLU A 45 8.13 -27.93 -18.22
N GLY A 46 7.34 -27.14 -18.95
CA GLY A 46 5.88 -27.24 -18.97
C GLY A 46 5.21 -26.83 -17.65
N LYS A 47 5.90 -26.10 -16.77
CA LYS A 47 5.36 -25.62 -15.48
C LYS A 47 4.45 -24.40 -15.65
N ILE A 48 4.71 -23.57 -16.66
CA ILE A 48 3.90 -22.41 -17.01
C ILE A 48 3.37 -22.49 -18.44
N MET A 49 2.32 -21.73 -18.74
CA MET A 49 1.72 -21.60 -20.07
C MET A 49 1.97 -20.19 -20.62
N ALA A 50 2.43 -20.10 -21.88
CA ALA A 50 2.50 -18.83 -22.58
C ALA A 50 1.09 -18.30 -22.89
N PRO A 51 0.83 -16.98 -22.79
CA PRO A 51 -0.50 -16.42 -23.02
C PRO A 51 -1.03 -16.74 -24.43
N SER A 52 -0.18 -16.74 -25.45
CA SER A 52 -0.55 -17.08 -26.84
C SER A 52 -1.03 -18.52 -27.04
N ALA A 53 -0.73 -19.43 -26.10
CA ALA A 53 -1.22 -20.80 -26.14
C ALA A 53 -2.64 -20.94 -25.58
N ALA A 54 -3.15 -19.94 -24.85
CA ALA A 54 -4.51 -19.96 -24.32
C ALA A 54 -5.53 -19.69 -25.44
N LYS A 55 -6.48 -20.61 -25.62
CA LYS A 55 -7.52 -20.53 -26.65
C LYS A 55 -8.90 -20.53 -26.01
N ARG A 56 -9.86 -19.87 -26.67
CA ARG A 56 -11.26 -19.87 -26.25
C ARG A 56 -11.77 -21.30 -26.04
N GLY A 57 -12.55 -21.50 -24.98
CA GLY A 57 -13.16 -22.78 -24.62
C GLY A 57 -12.25 -23.73 -23.85
N MET A 58 -10.95 -23.42 -23.71
CA MET A 58 -10.08 -24.17 -22.81
C MET A 58 -10.60 -24.06 -21.38
N LYS A 59 -10.77 -25.21 -20.72
CA LYS A 59 -11.15 -25.29 -19.31
C LYS A 59 -9.93 -25.33 -18.42
N GLY A 60 -10.06 -24.83 -17.21
CA GLY A 60 -9.05 -24.94 -16.18
C GLY A 60 -9.59 -24.54 -14.82
N TYR A 61 -8.69 -24.23 -13.91
CA TYR A 61 -9.05 -23.91 -12.54
C TYR A 61 -8.21 -22.79 -11.97
N ALA A 62 -8.68 -22.19 -10.89
CA ALA A 62 -7.91 -21.25 -10.09
C ALA A 62 -8.03 -21.55 -8.59
N LEU A 63 -7.12 -20.96 -7.82
CA LEU A 63 -7.02 -21.17 -6.38
C LEU A 63 -7.23 -19.87 -5.61
N SER A 64 -7.98 -19.90 -4.51
CA SER A 64 -8.15 -18.75 -3.60
C SER A 64 -8.61 -19.20 -2.21
N VAL A 65 -8.51 -18.34 -1.22
CA VAL A 65 -9.16 -18.52 0.09
C VAL A 65 -10.47 -17.74 0.12
N PHE A 66 -11.60 -18.39 0.38
CA PHE A 66 -12.90 -17.72 0.56
C PHE A 66 -13.33 -17.64 2.03
N GLN A 67 -12.84 -18.54 2.87
CA GLN A 67 -13.08 -18.52 4.31
C GLN A 67 -11.89 -19.13 5.08
N GLY A 68 -11.55 -18.55 6.22
CA GLY A 68 -10.44 -18.94 7.06
C GLY A 68 -9.09 -18.74 6.36
N THR A 69 -8.32 -19.82 6.28
CA THR A 69 -6.99 -19.87 5.62
C THR A 69 -6.90 -20.99 4.58
N LYS A 70 -8.00 -21.71 4.34
CA LYS A 70 -8.04 -22.86 3.45
C LYS A 70 -8.04 -22.41 2.00
N VAL A 71 -7.06 -22.89 1.23
CA VAL A 71 -7.04 -22.70 -0.22
C VAL A 71 -8.06 -23.63 -0.87
N GLU A 72 -8.90 -23.07 -1.72
CA GLU A 72 -9.98 -23.76 -2.41
C GLU A 72 -9.82 -23.58 -3.93
N ARG A 73 -10.19 -24.63 -4.66
CA ARG A 73 -10.18 -24.67 -6.12
C ARG A 73 -11.55 -24.31 -6.68
N PHE A 74 -11.56 -23.54 -7.77
CA PHE A 74 -12.76 -23.25 -8.55
C PHE A 74 -12.45 -23.31 -10.06
N GLU A 75 -13.44 -23.71 -10.84
CA GLU A 75 -13.28 -23.95 -12.29
C GLU A 75 -13.55 -22.69 -13.10
N LEU A 76 -12.94 -22.62 -14.28
CA LEU A 76 -13.08 -21.51 -15.23
C LEU A 76 -12.92 -21.98 -16.68
N GLU A 77 -13.33 -21.13 -17.60
CA GLU A 77 -13.09 -21.26 -19.04
C GLU A 77 -12.39 -20.01 -19.60
N VAL A 78 -11.53 -20.21 -20.60
CA VAL A 78 -10.89 -19.13 -21.34
C VAL A 78 -11.86 -18.56 -22.37
N LEU A 79 -12.02 -17.24 -22.37
CA LEU A 79 -12.81 -16.51 -23.36
C LEU A 79 -11.96 -15.98 -24.52
N GLY A 80 -10.67 -15.75 -24.30
CA GLY A 80 -9.72 -15.33 -25.34
C GLY A 80 -8.56 -14.52 -24.78
N VAL A 81 -7.67 -14.09 -25.67
CA VAL A 81 -6.47 -13.31 -25.33
C VAL A 81 -6.56 -11.96 -26.01
N LEU A 82 -6.34 -10.91 -25.23
CA LEU A 82 -6.17 -9.55 -25.72
C LEU A 82 -4.66 -9.23 -25.70
N GLU A 83 -4.05 -9.18 -26.88
CA GLU A 83 -2.61 -8.90 -27.02
C GLU A 83 -2.32 -7.41 -26.91
N ARG A 84 -1.27 -7.05 -26.16
CA ARG A 84 -0.73 -5.67 -26.05
C ARG A 84 -1.70 -4.62 -25.49
N VAL A 85 -2.51 -4.99 -24.50
CA VAL A 85 -3.59 -4.16 -23.96
C VAL A 85 -3.38 -3.64 -22.53
N GLN A 86 -2.19 -3.81 -21.95
CA GLN A 86 -1.78 -3.22 -20.67
C GLN A 86 -0.34 -2.71 -20.73
N GLY A 87 -0.12 -1.50 -21.24
CA GLY A 87 1.25 -0.97 -21.40
C GLY A 87 2.15 -1.85 -22.28
N GLY A 88 1.56 -2.60 -23.23
CA GLY A 88 2.25 -3.56 -24.09
C GLY A 88 2.18 -5.03 -23.64
N GLY A 89 1.65 -5.31 -22.45
CA GLY A 89 1.39 -6.66 -21.94
C GLY A 89 0.09 -7.28 -22.47
N ASP A 90 0.02 -8.61 -22.45
CA ASP A 90 -1.16 -9.40 -22.82
C ASP A 90 -2.10 -9.59 -21.63
N LEU A 91 -3.38 -9.80 -21.91
CA LEU A 91 -4.41 -10.13 -20.92
C LEU A 91 -5.24 -11.33 -21.40
N VAL A 92 -5.40 -12.35 -20.56
CA VAL A 92 -6.29 -13.47 -20.88
C VAL A 92 -7.64 -13.27 -20.20
N LEU A 93 -8.72 -13.25 -20.97
CA LEU A 93 -10.07 -13.17 -20.41
C LEU A 93 -10.57 -14.56 -20.05
N ILE A 94 -11.12 -14.70 -18.85
CA ILE A 94 -11.69 -15.93 -18.32
C ILE A 94 -13.09 -15.68 -17.78
N LYS A 95 -13.91 -16.73 -17.75
CA LYS A 95 -15.17 -16.78 -17.02
C LYS A 95 -15.06 -17.86 -15.95
N VAL A 96 -15.33 -17.51 -14.70
CA VAL A 96 -15.41 -18.49 -13.62
C VAL A 96 -16.72 -19.26 -13.72
N THR A 97 -16.67 -20.59 -13.63
CA THR A 97 -17.83 -21.46 -13.87
C THR A 97 -18.27 -22.22 -12.62
N SER A 98 -17.50 -22.19 -11.52
CA SER A 98 -17.89 -22.83 -10.26
C SER A 98 -17.31 -22.11 -9.02
N GLY A 99 -17.59 -22.66 -7.85
CA GLY A 99 -17.07 -22.17 -6.57
C GLY A 99 -17.91 -21.05 -5.93
N PRO A 100 -17.46 -20.55 -4.75
CA PRO A 100 -18.25 -19.62 -3.93
C PRO A 100 -18.68 -18.35 -4.67
N VAL A 101 -17.89 -17.87 -5.62
CA VAL A 101 -18.22 -16.66 -6.37
C VAL A 101 -19.37 -16.81 -7.36
N VAL A 102 -19.59 -18.03 -7.84
CA VAL A 102 -20.72 -18.36 -8.72
C VAL A 102 -21.95 -18.67 -7.87
N SER A 103 -21.81 -19.54 -6.85
CA SER A 103 -22.94 -19.95 -6.02
C SER A 103 -23.54 -18.80 -5.21
N ARG A 104 -22.72 -17.82 -4.83
CA ARG A 104 -23.17 -16.60 -4.11
C ARG A 104 -23.38 -15.40 -5.02
N GLN A 105 -23.33 -15.60 -6.35
CA GLN A 105 -23.59 -14.58 -7.36
C GLN A 105 -22.77 -13.29 -7.17
N SER A 106 -21.54 -13.43 -6.69
CA SER A 106 -20.72 -12.27 -6.29
C SER A 106 -19.87 -11.72 -7.43
N GLY A 107 -19.75 -12.45 -8.54
CA GLY A 107 -18.83 -12.10 -9.63
C GLY A 107 -17.36 -12.27 -9.22
N ILE A 108 -16.44 -11.69 -10.00
CA ILE A 108 -15.04 -11.57 -9.56
C ILE A 108 -14.96 -10.55 -8.43
N ILE A 109 -14.52 -11.00 -7.26
CA ILE A 109 -14.54 -10.21 -6.02
C ILE A 109 -13.18 -9.58 -5.75
N GLN A 110 -13.20 -8.50 -4.97
CA GLN A 110 -11.97 -7.91 -4.46
C GLN A 110 -11.30 -8.82 -3.42
N GLY A 111 -9.98 -8.96 -3.54
CA GLY A 111 -9.18 -9.92 -2.76
C GLY A 111 -8.96 -11.28 -3.46
N MET A 112 -9.54 -11.52 -4.63
CA MET A 112 -9.15 -12.63 -5.54
C MET A 112 -7.96 -12.28 -6.44
N SER A 113 -7.59 -11.02 -6.51
CA SER A 113 -6.37 -10.56 -7.17
C SER A 113 -5.15 -11.40 -6.80
N GLY A 114 -4.48 -11.94 -7.80
CA GLY A 114 -3.36 -12.84 -7.61
C GLY A 114 -3.77 -14.32 -7.54
N SER A 115 -5.05 -14.66 -7.61
CA SER A 115 -5.51 -16.07 -7.67
C SER A 115 -4.89 -16.76 -8.88
N PRO A 116 -4.03 -17.78 -8.68
CA PRO A 116 -3.33 -18.42 -9.78
C PRO A 116 -4.29 -19.23 -10.63
N VAL A 117 -4.16 -19.10 -11.95
CA VAL A 117 -4.98 -19.74 -12.97
C VAL A 117 -4.16 -20.80 -13.68
N TYR A 118 -4.69 -22.02 -13.75
CA TYR A 118 -4.05 -23.17 -14.36
C TYR A 118 -4.89 -23.73 -15.50
N ILE A 119 -4.26 -23.95 -16.64
CA ILE A 119 -4.84 -24.68 -17.79
C ILE A 119 -3.97 -25.90 -18.03
N ASN A 120 -4.56 -27.09 -18.09
CA ASN A 120 -3.83 -28.36 -18.27
C ASN A 120 -2.68 -28.56 -17.26
N GLY A 121 -2.89 -28.14 -16.01
CA GLY A 121 -1.87 -28.21 -14.95
C GLY A 121 -0.75 -27.16 -15.04
N LYS A 122 -0.72 -26.33 -16.09
CA LYS A 122 0.29 -25.29 -16.29
C LYS A 122 -0.20 -23.95 -15.78
N LEU A 123 0.63 -23.23 -15.02
CA LEU A 123 0.28 -21.91 -14.52
C LEU A 123 0.26 -20.90 -15.67
N LEU A 124 -0.90 -20.33 -15.95
CA LEU A 124 -1.11 -19.31 -16.99
C LEU A 124 -0.85 -17.90 -16.46
N GLY A 125 -1.26 -17.60 -15.23
CA GLY A 125 -1.21 -16.26 -14.67
C GLY A 125 -2.05 -16.10 -13.42
N ALA A 126 -2.42 -14.87 -13.11
CA ALA A 126 -3.29 -14.53 -11.99
C ALA A 126 -4.51 -13.71 -12.40
N ILE A 127 -5.67 -14.00 -11.79
CA ILE A 127 -6.83 -13.10 -11.87
C ILE A 127 -6.41 -11.75 -11.29
N ALA A 128 -6.56 -10.69 -12.07
CA ALA A 128 -5.99 -9.37 -11.76
C ALA A 128 -6.85 -8.18 -12.20
N ILE A 129 -7.82 -8.43 -13.08
CA ILE A 129 -8.73 -7.42 -13.60
C ILE A 129 -10.17 -7.89 -13.45
N GLY A 130 -11.05 -6.99 -13.06
CA GLY A 130 -12.50 -7.14 -13.08
C GLY A 130 -13.17 -6.10 -13.97
N PHE A 131 -14.49 -6.05 -13.88
CA PHE A 131 -15.34 -5.18 -14.69
C PHE A 131 -16.33 -4.45 -13.78
N GLY A 132 -16.79 -3.27 -14.20
CA GLY A 132 -17.88 -2.55 -13.52
C GLY A 132 -19.24 -3.15 -13.88
N PHE A 133 -20.02 -3.56 -12.87
CA PHE A 133 -21.36 -4.14 -13.02
C PHE A 133 -21.48 -5.37 -13.97
N PRO A 134 -20.60 -6.39 -13.89
CA PRO A 134 -20.70 -7.57 -14.74
C PRO A 134 -21.80 -8.50 -14.22
N LYS A 135 -22.67 -8.98 -15.11
CA LYS A 135 -23.68 -10.01 -14.76
C LYS A 135 -23.10 -11.41 -14.62
N GLU A 136 -21.94 -11.64 -15.22
CA GLU A 136 -21.23 -12.91 -15.22
C GLU A 136 -19.87 -12.74 -14.54
N PRO A 137 -19.31 -13.77 -13.89
CA PRO A 137 -18.01 -13.72 -13.19
C PRO A 137 -16.84 -13.76 -14.20
N ILE A 138 -16.76 -12.75 -15.06
CA ILE A 138 -15.72 -12.58 -16.06
C ILE A 138 -14.58 -11.77 -15.44
N GLY A 139 -13.35 -12.20 -15.67
CA GLY A 139 -12.15 -11.53 -15.18
C GLY A 139 -11.04 -11.54 -16.21
N GLY A 140 -10.05 -10.67 -16.01
CA GLY A 140 -8.81 -10.67 -16.75
C GLY A 140 -7.67 -11.27 -15.94
N VAL A 141 -6.87 -12.10 -16.59
CA VAL A 141 -5.72 -12.82 -16.04
C VAL A 141 -4.45 -12.18 -16.57
N THR A 142 -3.63 -11.64 -15.67
CA THR A 142 -2.29 -11.17 -15.98
C THR A 142 -1.38 -12.39 -16.12
N PRO A 143 -0.75 -12.62 -17.29
CA PRO A 143 0.10 -13.77 -17.53
C PRO A 143 1.30 -13.86 -16.59
N ILE A 144 1.63 -15.07 -16.14
CA ILE A 144 2.72 -15.31 -15.19
C ILE A 144 4.08 -14.88 -15.74
N THR A 145 4.26 -14.94 -17.07
CA THR A 145 5.48 -14.51 -17.75
C THR A 145 5.76 -13.02 -17.51
N GLN A 146 4.72 -12.18 -17.50
CA GLN A 146 4.83 -10.75 -17.26
C GLN A 146 5.06 -10.45 -15.78
N MET A 147 4.38 -11.18 -14.90
CA MET A 147 4.55 -11.05 -13.45
C MET A 147 6.00 -11.36 -13.03
N ILE A 148 6.56 -12.48 -13.52
CA ILE A 148 7.95 -12.86 -13.25
C ILE A 148 8.92 -11.82 -13.78
N ALA A 149 8.74 -11.37 -15.03
CA ALA A 149 9.65 -10.44 -15.68
C ALA A 149 9.73 -9.07 -14.99
N THR A 150 8.69 -8.67 -14.25
CA THR A 150 8.61 -7.33 -13.65
C THR A 150 8.81 -7.31 -12.15
N ALA A 151 8.25 -8.26 -11.40
CA ALA A 151 8.23 -8.20 -9.93
C ALA A 151 9.25 -9.14 -9.26
N LEU A 152 9.92 -10.03 -9.99
CA LEU A 152 11.04 -10.80 -9.43
C LEU A 152 12.40 -10.09 -9.46
N PRO A 153 12.74 -9.21 -10.43
CA PRO A 153 13.97 -8.44 -10.34
C PRO A 153 13.93 -7.41 -9.19
N ASP A 154 14.96 -7.37 -8.34
CA ASP A 154 15.07 -6.44 -7.20
C ASP A 154 15.60 -5.04 -7.58
N ASN A 155 15.34 -4.59 -8.81
CA ASN A 155 15.93 -3.36 -9.36
C ASN A 155 14.93 -2.40 -10.01
N GLY A 156 13.64 -2.53 -9.67
CA GLY A 156 12.62 -1.57 -10.09
C GLY A 156 12.94 -0.15 -9.61
N PRO A 157 12.90 0.88 -10.48
CA PRO A 157 13.07 2.25 -10.02
C PRO A 157 11.92 2.65 -9.09
N LYS A 158 12.23 3.38 -8.02
CA LYS A 158 11.20 3.92 -7.12
C LYS A 158 10.43 5.03 -7.82
N VAL A 159 9.10 4.96 -7.78
CA VAL A 159 8.19 5.98 -8.33
C VAL A 159 7.72 6.90 -7.20
N PRO A 160 7.86 8.23 -7.32
CA PRO A 160 7.30 9.18 -6.35
C PRO A 160 5.77 9.06 -6.22
N ALA A 161 5.24 9.20 -4.99
CA ALA A 161 3.80 8.99 -4.72
C ALA A 161 2.89 10.00 -5.44
N ASP A 162 3.34 11.23 -5.62
CA ASP A 162 2.65 12.27 -6.40
C ASP A 162 2.50 11.86 -7.87
N ARG A 163 3.55 11.26 -8.45
CA ARG A 163 3.47 10.70 -9.81
C ARG A 163 2.56 9.48 -9.87
N VAL A 164 2.55 8.64 -8.85
CA VAL A 164 1.63 7.51 -8.75
C VAL A 164 0.18 7.98 -8.82
N ALA A 165 -0.22 8.97 -8.02
CA ALA A 165 -1.58 9.51 -8.04
C ALA A 165 -1.98 10.05 -9.43
N MET A 166 -1.05 10.73 -10.12
CA MET A 166 -1.29 11.22 -11.49
C MET A 166 -1.47 10.08 -12.49
N ILE A 167 -0.60 9.07 -12.47
CA ILE A 167 -0.67 7.88 -13.34
C ILE A 167 -1.99 7.13 -13.10
N THR A 168 -2.37 6.98 -11.83
CA THR A 168 -3.55 6.24 -11.38
C THR A 168 -4.86 6.83 -11.92
N ARG A 169 -4.95 8.16 -12.05
CA ARG A 169 -6.14 8.85 -12.58
C ARG A 169 -6.29 8.76 -14.09
N LYS A 170 -5.24 8.39 -14.82
CA LYS A 170 -5.26 8.35 -16.28
C LYS A 170 -6.00 7.10 -16.75
N THR A 171 -7.06 7.29 -17.54
CA THR A 171 -7.66 6.18 -18.29
C THR A 171 -6.73 5.82 -19.45
N GLU A 172 -6.33 4.57 -19.53
CA GLU A 172 -5.51 4.07 -20.62
C GLU A 172 -6.38 3.38 -21.66
N THR A 173 -6.22 3.78 -22.92
CA THR A 173 -6.97 3.22 -24.03
C THR A 173 -6.06 2.37 -24.90
N PHE A 174 -6.50 1.15 -25.19
CA PHE A 174 -5.79 0.19 -26.00
C PHE A 174 -6.66 -0.30 -27.16
N ARG A 175 -5.99 -0.67 -28.26
CA ARG A 175 -6.60 -1.38 -29.37
C ARG A 175 -6.00 -2.78 -29.42
N PRO A 176 -6.79 -3.84 -29.16
CA PRO A 176 -6.28 -5.19 -29.28
C PRO A 176 -5.85 -5.45 -30.72
N LYS A 177 -4.80 -6.23 -30.91
CA LYS A 177 -4.28 -6.59 -32.25
C LYS A 177 -5.36 -7.24 -33.13
N ALA A 178 -6.20 -8.08 -32.52
CA ALA A 178 -7.39 -8.65 -33.16
C ALA A 178 -8.61 -8.41 -32.24
N PRO A 179 -9.76 -7.98 -32.78
CA PRO A 179 -10.99 -7.83 -31.99
C PRO A 179 -11.46 -9.16 -31.41
N LEU A 180 -11.92 -9.14 -30.17
CA LEU A 180 -12.46 -10.32 -29.48
C LEU A 180 -13.99 -10.26 -29.45
N THR A 181 -14.68 -11.37 -29.75
CA THR A 181 -16.15 -11.41 -29.67
C THR A 181 -16.62 -12.02 -28.36
N ILE A 182 -17.30 -11.27 -27.49
CA ILE A 182 -17.92 -11.78 -26.25
C ILE A 182 -19.44 -11.67 -26.38
N GLY A 183 -20.12 -12.82 -26.35
CA GLY A 183 -21.55 -12.86 -26.70
C GLY A 183 -21.78 -12.31 -28.11
N LYS A 184 -22.65 -11.29 -28.22
CA LYS A 184 -22.93 -10.59 -29.49
C LYS A 184 -22.01 -9.38 -29.76
N ARG A 185 -21.08 -9.07 -28.85
CA ARG A 185 -20.25 -7.87 -28.90
C ARG A 185 -18.86 -8.13 -29.41
N ARG A 186 -18.44 -7.40 -30.44
CA ARG A 186 -17.07 -7.35 -30.97
C ARG A 186 -16.30 -6.23 -30.28
N ILE A 187 -15.36 -6.62 -29.44
CA ILE A 187 -14.52 -5.74 -28.64
C ILE A 187 -13.37 -5.23 -29.49
N ALA A 188 -13.48 -3.98 -29.95
CA ALA A 188 -12.49 -3.32 -30.82
C ALA A 188 -11.60 -2.33 -30.06
N ARG A 189 -11.99 -1.98 -28.83
CA ARG A 189 -11.24 -1.07 -27.95
C ARG A 189 -11.33 -1.57 -26.51
N LEU A 190 -10.25 -1.37 -25.79
CA LEU A 190 -10.17 -1.58 -24.36
C LEU A 190 -9.84 -0.27 -23.66
N GLU A 191 -10.53 0.04 -22.58
CA GLU A 191 -10.17 1.10 -21.64
C GLU A 191 -9.89 0.48 -20.28
N VAL A 192 -8.70 0.75 -19.74
CA VAL A 192 -8.37 0.43 -18.35
C VAL A 192 -8.51 1.72 -17.57
N SER A 193 -9.47 1.76 -16.66
CA SER A 193 -9.75 2.93 -15.83
C SER A 193 -9.94 2.50 -14.39
N ARG A 194 -9.66 3.40 -13.46
CA ARG A 194 -10.04 3.25 -12.04
C ARG A 194 -11.35 3.98 -11.72
N ASP A 195 -11.94 4.66 -12.70
CA ASP A 195 -13.29 5.23 -12.57
C ASP A 195 -14.33 4.09 -12.51
N ARG A 196 -15.03 4.04 -11.38
CA ARG A 196 -15.99 2.99 -11.04
C ARG A 196 -17.42 3.30 -11.47
N SER A 197 -17.70 4.54 -11.87
CA SER A 197 -19.04 4.97 -12.26
C SER A 197 -19.46 4.46 -13.64
N GLN A 198 -18.53 3.90 -14.42
CA GLN A 198 -18.74 3.58 -15.82
C GLN A 198 -19.13 2.11 -16.05
N SER A 199 -19.98 1.88 -17.05
CA SER A 199 -20.38 0.55 -17.50
C SER A 199 -19.20 -0.25 -18.08
N ALA A 200 -19.20 -1.57 -17.88
CA ALA A 200 -18.22 -2.49 -18.47
C ALA A 200 -18.12 -2.43 -20.01
N TYR A 201 -19.18 -1.96 -20.68
CA TYR A 201 -19.21 -1.83 -22.14
C TYR A 201 -19.81 -0.49 -22.55
N SER A 202 -19.33 0.06 -23.66
CA SER A 202 -19.95 1.20 -24.36
C SER A 202 -19.76 1.09 -25.87
N GLY A 203 -20.53 1.89 -26.63
CA GLY A 203 -20.53 1.86 -28.08
C GLY A 203 -21.38 0.73 -28.68
N PRO A 204 -21.46 0.64 -30.01
CA PRO A 204 -22.27 -0.35 -30.71
C PRO A 204 -21.66 -1.76 -30.62
N ASP A 205 -22.49 -2.80 -30.66
CA ASP A 205 -22.06 -4.19 -30.56
C ASP A 205 -21.03 -4.60 -31.63
N SER A 206 -21.02 -3.97 -32.81
CA SER A 206 -20.06 -4.23 -33.90
C SER A 206 -18.64 -3.69 -33.64
N SER A 207 -18.49 -2.75 -32.70
CA SER A 207 -17.23 -2.08 -32.37
C SER A 207 -17.26 -1.55 -30.93
N ALA A 208 -17.54 -2.44 -29.98
CA ALA A 208 -17.69 -2.06 -28.58
C ALA A 208 -16.35 -1.72 -27.93
N THR A 209 -16.40 -0.77 -26.99
CA THR A 209 -15.32 -0.50 -26.04
C THR A 209 -15.61 -1.27 -24.77
N MET A 210 -14.68 -2.12 -24.37
CA MET A 210 -14.70 -2.82 -23.08
C MET A 210 -13.93 -2.00 -22.04
N ARG A 211 -14.54 -1.77 -20.89
CA ARG A 211 -13.91 -1.08 -19.75
C ARG A 211 -13.57 -2.05 -18.65
N MET A 212 -12.34 -1.96 -18.17
CA MET A 212 -11.76 -2.86 -17.19
C MET A 212 -11.15 -2.10 -16.03
N GLN A 213 -11.14 -2.74 -14.87
CA GLN A 213 -10.66 -2.18 -13.62
C GLN A 213 -9.75 -3.21 -12.92
N PRO A 214 -8.57 -2.85 -12.41
CA PRO A 214 -7.77 -3.76 -11.59
C PRO A 214 -8.55 -4.31 -10.37
N THR A 215 -8.40 -5.60 -10.03
CA THR A 215 -9.19 -6.29 -8.98
C THR A 215 -8.69 -6.16 -7.54
N ILE A 216 -7.90 -5.13 -7.24
CA ILE A 216 -7.84 -4.60 -5.86
C ILE A 216 -8.00 -3.10 -5.98
N GLN A 217 -8.73 -2.51 -5.04
CA GLN A 217 -8.10 -1.75 -3.97
C GLN A 217 -9.06 -1.58 -2.79
N PHE A 218 -9.32 -2.67 -2.04
CA PHE A 218 -9.81 -2.50 -0.67
C PHE A 218 -8.65 -2.45 0.30
N MET A 219 -8.59 -1.37 1.07
CA MET A 219 -7.76 -1.30 2.26
C MET A 219 -8.61 -1.75 3.43
N GLN A 220 -8.32 -2.93 3.99
CA GLN A 220 -8.98 -3.38 5.21
C GLN A 220 -8.41 -2.58 6.37
N MET A 221 -9.28 -1.92 7.13
CA MET A 221 -8.88 -1.04 8.21
C MET A 221 -9.48 -1.46 9.54
N ALA A 222 -8.70 -1.34 10.62
CA ALA A 222 -9.15 -1.60 11.97
C ALA A 222 -8.56 -0.57 12.94
N GLY A 223 -9.24 -0.36 14.08
CA GLY A 223 -8.87 0.68 15.05
C GLY A 223 -9.19 2.10 14.58
N ILE A 224 -10.19 2.26 13.70
CA ILE A 224 -10.62 3.55 13.14
C ILE A 224 -12.04 3.83 13.57
N SER A 225 -12.32 5.09 13.87
CA SER A 225 -13.66 5.60 14.18
C SER A 225 -14.48 5.81 12.91
N ASP A 226 -15.78 5.51 12.97
CA ASP A 226 -16.71 5.70 11.84
C ASP A 226 -16.72 7.16 11.35
N ALA A 227 -16.58 8.11 12.28
CA ALA A 227 -16.51 9.55 11.98
C ALA A 227 -15.33 9.93 11.07
N SER A 228 -14.26 9.12 11.04
CA SER A 228 -13.08 9.38 10.21
C SER A 228 -13.10 8.67 8.86
N LEU A 229 -14.03 7.75 8.61
CA LEU A 229 -14.07 7.00 7.35
C LEU A 229 -14.16 7.92 6.11
N PRO A 230 -14.93 9.04 6.09
CA PRO A 230 -14.92 9.97 4.96
C PRO A 230 -13.54 10.56 4.69
N ARG A 231 -12.77 10.91 5.73
CA ARG A 231 -11.41 11.43 5.62
C ARG A 231 -10.46 10.40 5.00
N TRP A 232 -10.57 9.15 5.42
CA TRP A 232 -9.80 8.05 4.83
C TRP A 232 -10.17 7.81 3.37
N LYS A 233 -11.44 7.93 3.00
CA LYS A 233 -11.87 7.86 1.59
C LYS A 233 -11.19 8.95 0.76
N THR A 234 -11.20 10.20 1.22
CA THR A 234 -10.51 11.31 0.54
C THR A 234 -8.99 11.08 0.44
N PHE A 235 -8.36 10.55 1.49
CA PHE A 235 -6.93 10.25 1.47
C PHE A 235 -6.55 9.22 0.39
N PHE A 236 -7.40 8.19 0.21
CA PHE A 236 -7.13 7.07 -0.68
C PHE A 236 -7.69 7.25 -2.11
N GLU A 237 -8.61 8.19 -2.32
CA GLU A 237 -9.22 8.51 -3.61
C GLU A 237 -8.20 8.76 -4.74
N PRO A 238 -7.11 9.55 -4.56
CA PRO A 238 -6.12 9.77 -5.62
C PRO A 238 -5.40 8.48 -6.06
N TYR A 239 -5.37 7.48 -5.18
CA TYR A 239 -4.73 6.19 -5.43
C TYR A 239 -5.70 5.15 -5.98
N GLY A 240 -7.01 5.47 -6.06
CA GLY A 240 -8.07 4.54 -6.47
C GLY A 240 -8.45 3.53 -5.38
N ILE A 241 -7.97 3.74 -4.15
CA ILE A 241 -8.15 2.82 -3.04
C ILE A 241 -9.44 3.14 -2.30
N VAL A 242 -10.20 2.10 -1.98
CA VAL A 242 -11.39 2.20 -1.16
C VAL A 242 -11.09 1.63 0.22
N PRO A 243 -11.10 2.46 1.28
CA PRO A 243 -11.02 1.96 2.63
C PRO A 243 -12.33 1.25 3.02
N VAL A 244 -12.20 0.09 3.64
CA VAL A 244 -13.31 -0.67 4.22
C VAL A 244 -12.97 -1.07 5.65
N MET A 245 -13.97 -0.99 6.51
CA MET A 245 -13.84 -1.38 7.91
C MET A 245 -13.76 -2.91 7.99
N GLY A 246 -12.66 -3.42 8.54
CA GLY A 246 -12.40 -4.85 8.69
C GLY A 246 -13.17 -5.50 9.84
N GLY A 247 -13.09 -6.83 9.94
CA GLY A 247 -13.85 -7.67 10.88
C GLY A 247 -13.60 -7.47 12.39
N GLY A 248 -12.97 -6.37 12.81
CA GLY A 248 -12.80 -5.95 14.21
C GLY A 248 -13.30 -4.53 14.50
N ALA A 249 -13.85 -3.84 13.51
CA ALA A 249 -14.36 -2.46 13.65
C ALA A 249 -15.87 -2.39 13.96
N MET A 250 -16.62 -3.47 13.76
CA MET A 250 -18.09 -3.45 13.74
C MET A 250 -18.79 -3.66 15.11
N SER A 251 -18.10 -3.47 16.24
CA SER A 251 -18.77 -3.56 17.55
C SER A 251 -19.03 -2.16 18.12
N ASN A 252 -20.31 -1.81 18.27
CA ASN A 252 -20.81 -0.52 18.78
C ASN A 252 -20.40 -0.18 20.23
N ARG A 253 -19.53 -0.97 20.86
CA ARG A 253 -19.01 -0.76 22.23
C ARG A 253 -17.50 -0.94 22.37
N GLN A 254 -16.79 -1.31 21.31
CA GLN A 254 -15.33 -1.39 21.27
C GLN A 254 -14.85 -1.04 19.86
N ALA A 255 -14.77 0.26 19.57
CA ALA A 255 -13.65 0.73 18.78
C ALA A 255 -12.40 0.49 19.64
N PHE A 256 -11.29 0.02 19.06
CA PHE A 256 -10.02 -0.25 19.74
C PHE A 256 -9.93 -1.60 20.49
N GLY A 257 -9.84 -2.67 19.71
CA GLY A 257 -8.92 -3.78 20.01
C GLY A 257 -7.76 -3.75 19.00
N PRO A 258 -6.60 -4.37 19.29
CA PRO A 258 -5.57 -4.55 18.27
C PRO A 258 -6.24 -5.15 17.04
N ALA A 259 -5.97 -4.59 15.86
CA ALA A 259 -6.49 -5.14 14.61
C ALA A 259 -6.36 -6.64 14.65
N SER A 260 -7.50 -7.34 14.62
CA SER A 260 -7.64 -8.75 15.01
C SER A 260 -6.52 -9.59 14.43
N ARG A 261 -5.36 -9.64 15.11
CA ARG A 261 -4.34 -10.63 14.88
C ARG A 261 -5.05 -11.87 15.35
N LYS A 262 -5.52 -12.69 14.41
CA LYS A 262 -6.04 -14.01 14.71
C LYS A 262 -4.86 -14.80 15.31
N THR A 263 -4.63 -14.63 16.60
CA THR A 263 -3.58 -15.31 17.35
C THR A 263 -3.90 -16.80 17.38
N GLY A 264 -2.88 -17.65 17.23
CA GLY A 264 -3.06 -19.09 17.18
C GLY A 264 -3.45 -19.66 15.80
N VAL A 265 -3.69 -18.82 14.79
CA VAL A 265 -3.86 -19.29 13.41
C VAL A 265 -2.51 -19.26 12.70
N THR A 266 -2.07 -20.41 12.18
CA THR A 266 -0.90 -20.49 11.31
C THR A 266 -1.34 -20.62 9.87
N ALA A 267 -0.72 -19.83 8.99
CA ALA A 267 -0.92 -19.89 7.56
C ALA A 267 0.43 -19.74 6.87
N ASN A 268 0.53 -20.27 5.65
CA ASN A 268 1.72 -20.20 4.80
C ASN A 268 1.35 -19.52 3.47
N LEU A 269 2.29 -18.78 2.90
CA LEU A 269 2.11 -18.10 1.60
C LEU A 269 2.31 -19.08 0.43
N ALA A 270 1.46 -20.10 0.33
CA ALA A 270 1.41 -20.99 -0.82
C ALA A 270 0.56 -20.39 -1.96
N PRO A 271 0.71 -20.83 -3.23
CA PRO A 271 -0.19 -20.42 -4.32
C PRO A 271 -1.67 -20.59 -3.94
N GLY A 272 -2.47 -19.54 -4.14
CA GLY A 272 -3.87 -19.46 -3.72
C GLY A 272 -4.12 -19.01 -2.28
N ALA A 273 -3.08 -18.94 -1.43
CA ALA A 273 -3.21 -18.46 -0.06
C ALA A 273 -3.43 -16.95 0.02
N ALA A 274 -4.11 -16.49 1.08
CA ALA A 274 -4.33 -15.07 1.32
C ALA A 274 -3.04 -14.39 1.84
N ILE A 275 -2.71 -13.26 1.23
CA ILE A 275 -1.55 -12.42 1.54
C ILE A 275 -2.02 -11.01 1.89
N GLY A 276 -1.41 -10.41 2.91
CA GLY A 276 -1.60 -9.02 3.27
C GLY A 276 -0.36 -8.17 2.99
N VAL A 277 -0.56 -6.93 2.55
CA VAL A 277 0.46 -5.89 2.44
C VAL A 277 0.06 -4.74 3.35
N GLN A 278 0.88 -4.49 4.37
CA GLN A 278 0.49 -3.66 5.52
C GLN A 278 1.12 -2.26 5.43
N MET A 279 0.29 -1.21 5.44
CA MET A 279 0.74 0.19 5.49
C MET A 279 0.91 0.70 6.92
N ALA A 280 0.03 0.25 7.82
CA ALA A 280 0.05 0.58 9.24
C ALA A 280 -0.33 -0.66 10.05
N SER A 281 0.27 -0.80 11.24
CA SER A 281 0.00 -1.92 12.14
C SER A 281 0.09 -1.50 13.59
N GLY A 282 -0.63 -2.18 14.48
CA GLY A 282 -0.66 -1.87 15.91
C GLY A 282 -2.08 -1.52 16.35
N ASP A 283 -2.24 -0.40 17.04
CA ASP A 283 -3.56 0.08 17.48
C ASP A 283 -4.43 0.56 16.31
N ILE A 284 -3.81 0.96 15.20
CA ILE A 284 -4.45 1.23 13.90
C ILE A 284 -3.80 0.33 12.86
N ASP A 285 -4.62 -0.37 12.08
CA ASP A 285 -4.17 -1.27 11.03
C ASP A 285 -4.78 -0.90 9.68
N MET A 286 -3.94 -1.02 8.65
CA MET A 286 -4.29 -0.77 7.26
C MET A 286 -3.60 -1.82 6.42
N THR A 287 -4.36 -2.81 5.97
CA THR A 287 -3.83 -3.95 5.21
C THR A 287 -4.59 -4.14 3.90
N GLY A 288 -3.88 -4.08 2.78
CA GLY A 288 -4.39 -4.55 1.50
C GLY A 288 -4.32 -6.07 1.44
N ILE A 289 -5.43 -6.75 1.16
CA ILE A 289 -5.48 -8.23 1.12
C ILE A 289 -5.72 -8.70 -0.30
N GLY A 290 -4.94 -9.70 -0.72
CA GLY A 290 -5.09 -10.39 -1.99
C GLY A 290 -4.67 -11.84 -1.88
N THR A 291 -4.23 -12.43 -3.00
CA THR A 291 -3.89 -13.84 -3.12
C THR A 291 -2.49 -14.02 -3.68
N VAL A 292 -1.75 -15.01 -3.14
CA VAL A 292 -0.44 -15.42 -3.66
C VAL A 292 -0.62 -16.16 -4.99
N THR A 293 0.08 -15.74 -6.02
CA THR A 293 0.05 -16.37 -7.34
C THR A 293 1.07 -17.47 -7.46
N TYR A 294 2.32 -17.17 -7.12
CA TYR A 294 3.45 -18.05 -7.36
C TYR A 294 4.47 -17.92 -6.23
N ARG A 295 5.13 -19.03 -5.92
CA ARG A 295 6.19 -19.09 -4.92
C ARG A 295 7.39 -19.84 -5.47
N LEU A 296 8.56 -19.20 -5.45
CA LEU A 296 9.85 -19.75 -5.83
C LEU A 296 10.77 -19.69 -4.61
N GLY A 297 10.90 -20.80 -3.89
CA GLY A 297 11.60 -20.81 -2.59
C GLY A 297 10.98 -19.80 -1.63
N ASN A 298 11.72 -18.78 -1.22
CA ASN A 298 11.23 -17.70 -0.36
C ASN A 298 10.65 -16.51 -1.12
N ARG A 299 10.78 -16.45 -2.45
CA ARG A 299 10.20 -15.39 -3.29
C ARG A 299 8.73 -15.68 -3.55
N VAL A 300 7.89 -14.66 -3.45
CA VAL A 300 6.45 -14.74 -3.69
C VAL A 300 6.01 -13.63 -4.63
N LEU A 301 5.09 -13.99 -5.54
CA LEU A 301 4.38 -13.07 -6.42
C LEU A 301 2.89 -13.06 -6.07
N ALA A 302 2.27 -11.89 -6.12
CA ALA A 302 0.85 -11.72 -5.80
C ALA A 302 0.19 -10.58 -6.61
N PHE A 303 -1.12 -10.43 -6.41
CA PHE A 303 -2.03 -9.40 -6.96
C PHE A 303 -2.27 -9.47 -8.47
N GLY A 304 -1.24 -9.71 -9.30
CA GLY A 304 -1.37 -9.67 -10.75
C GLY A 304 -1.57 -8.26 -11.33
N HIS A 305 -1.43 -7.23 -10.49
CA HIS A 305 -1.46 -5.81 -10.83
C HIS A 305 -0.74 -5.02 -9.70
N PRO A 306 -0.43 -3.72 -9.88
CA PRO A 306 0.18 -2.90 -8.83
C PRO A 306 -0.78 -2.68 -7.66
N MET A 307 -0.25 -2.61 -6.44
CA MET A 307 -0.98 -2.03 -5.31
C MET A 307 -1.08 -0.51 -5.49
N PHE A 308 0.07 0.15 -5.59
CA PHE A 308 0.22 1.57 -5.89
C PHE A 308 1.00 1.79 -7.19
N GLY A 309 1.91 0.88 -7.55
CA GLY A 309 2.85 1.05 -8.66
C GLY A 309 4.08 1.85 -8.24
N LEU A 310 4.52 1.70 -6.99
CA LEU A 310 5.64 2.46 -6.42
C LEU A 310 7.03 1.98 -6.89
N GLY A 311 7.11 0.87 -7.63
CA GLY A 311 8.36 0.24 -8.00
C GLY A 311 9.04 -0.38 -6.78
N ALA A 312 10.27 0.00 -6.48
CA ALA A 312 10.97 -0.46 -5.27
C ALA A 312 10.31 0.08 -3.98
N VAL A 313 9.94 -0.84 -3.10
CA VAL A 313 9.28 -0.56 -1.81
C VAL A 313 9.88 -1.43 -0.70
N SER A 314 9.57 -1.08 0.56
CA SER A 314 9.80 -1.95 1.71
C SER A 314 8.53 -1.92 2.55
N MET A 315 7.66 -2.92 2.36
CA MET A 315 6.39 -3.02 3.09
C MET A 315 6.31 -4.36 3.83
N PRO A 316 5.79 -4.39 5.07
CA PRO A 316 5.52 -5.65 5.74
C PRO A 316 4.54 -6.52 4.96
N MET A 317 4.93 -7.77 4.75
CA MET A 317 4.11 -8.79 4.10
C MET A 317 3.59 -9.76 5.15
N THR A 318 2.27 -9.95 5.19
CA THR A 318 1.60 -10.80 6.18
C THR A 318 0.89 -11.98 5.52
N THR A 319 0.60 -13.01 6.31
CA THR A 319 -0.51 -13.91 5.99
C THR A 319 -1.83 -13.26 6.40
N ALA A 320 -2.94 -13.74 5.86
CA ALA A 320 -4.27 -13.21 6.16
C ALA A 320 -5.29 -14.32 6.48
N TYR A 321 -6.24 -13.98 7.34
CA TYR A 321 -7.42 -14.77 7.63
C TYR A 321 -8.62 -14.11 6.94
N ILE A 322 -9.40 -14.87 6.20
CA ILE A 322 -10.62 -14.39 5.56
C ILE A 322 -11.81 -14.74 6.46
N GLN A 323 -12.52 -13.75 6.97
CA GLN A 323 -13.73 -13.98 7.77
C GLN A 323 -14.83 -14.59 6.91
N ASP A 324 -15.14 -13.94 5.79
CA ASP A 324 -16.11 -14.40 4.80
C ASP A 324 -15.98 -13.56 3.51
N LEU A 325 -16.65 -14.00 2.47
CA LEU A 325 -17.04 -13.22 1.31
C LEU A 325 -18.30 -12.39 1.63
N PHE A 326 -18.33 -11.15 1.15
CA PHE A 326 -19.48 -10.25 1.17
C PHE A 326 -19.90 -9.95 -0.27
N PRO A 327 -20.97 -10.59 -0.79
CA PRO A 327 -21.59 -10.20 -2.04
C PRO A 327 -22.23 -8.82 -1.91
N ALA A 328 -22.02 -7.95 -2.89
CA ALA A 328 -22.65 -6.63 -2.92
C ALA A 328 -23.02 -6.22 -4.35
N TYR A 329 -24.03 -5.37 -4.49
CA TYR A 329 -24.50 -4.88 -5.79
C TYR A 329 -23.45 -4.02 -6.52
N ASP A 330 -22.71 -3.20 -5.77
CA ASP A 330 -21.61 -2.40 -6.34
C ASP A 330 -20.36 -3.29 -6.48
N ILE A 331 -19.72 -3.64 -5.36
CA ILE A 331 -18.53 -4.49 -5.38
C ILE A 331 -18.52 -5.50 -4.25
N SER A 332 -18.48 -6.77 -4.63
CA SER A 332 -18.25 -7.89 -3.72
C SER A 332 -16.78 -7.97 -3.26
N PHE A 333 -16.54 -8.38 -2.01
CA PHE A 333 -15.18 -8.44 -1.45
C PHE A 333 -15.00 -9.53 -0.40
N LYS A 334 -13.73 -9.90 -0.17
CA LYS A 334 -13.34 -10.66 1.02
C LYS A 334 -13.18 -9.74 2.21
N LEU A 335 -13.90 -10.01 3.30
CA LEU A 335 -13.61 -9.40 4.60
C LEU A 335 -12.48 -10.20 5.24
N GLY A 336 -11.35 -9.53 5.50
CA GLY A 336 -10.13 -10.19 5.93
C GLY A 336 -9.42 -9.43 7.04
N SER A 337 -8.50 -10.10 7.74
CA SER A 337 -7.59 -9.47 8.69
C SER A 337 -6.18 -10.07 8.59
N PRO A 338 -5.12 -9.26 8.78
CA PRO A 338 -3.76 -9.80 8.83
C PRO A 338 -3.57 -10.72 10.04
N ILE A 339 -2.73 -11.75 9.89
CA ILE A 339 -2.37 -12.66 10.97
C ILE A 339 -1.01 -12.25 11.56
N LYS A 340 0.09 -12.60 10.88
CA LYS A 340 1.46 -12.30 11.29
C LYS A 340 2.27 -11.78 10.10
N SER A 341 3.19 -10.86 10.37
CA SER A 341 4.22 -10.49 9.39
C SER A 341 5.15 -11.67 9.17
N VAL A 342 5.34 -12.07 7.92
CA VAL A 342 6.15 -13.23 7.52
C VAL A 342 7.24 -12.87 6.52
N GLY A 343 7.25 -11.64 6.02
CA GLY A 343 8.24 -11.21 5.05
C GLY A 343 8.20 -9.72 4.77
N GLU A 344 8.92 -9.35 3.72
CA GLU A 344 8.98 -8.00 3.20
C GLU A 344 8.58 -8.03 1.72
N LEU A 345 7.77 -7.07 1.31
CA LEU A 345 7.49 -6.77 -0.08
C LEU A 345 8.56 -5.79 -0.59
N GLN A 346 9.23 -6.15 -1.70
CA GLN A 346 10.29 -5.34 -2.31
C GLN A 346 9.86 -4.63 -3.59
N GLN A 347 8.88 -5.18 -4.31
CA GLN A 347 8.49 -4.72 -5.63
C GLN A 347 6.97 -4.51 -5.71
N ASP A 348 6.56 -3.36 -6.23
CA ASP A 348 5.18 -2.99 -6.55
C ASP A 348 5.13 -2.45 -7.99
N THR A 349 4.87 -3.34 -8.94
CA THR A 349 5.08 -3.09 -10.38
C THR A 349 3.77 -3.19 -11.18
N ASN A 350 3.82 -2.81 -12.45
CA ASN A 350 2.64 -2.73 -13.32
C ASN A 350 1.84 -4.05 -13.47
N PHE A 351 2.46 -5.21 -13.20
CA PHE A 351 1.79 -6.51 -13.38
C PHE A 351 1.77 -7.38 -12.14
N ALA A 352 2.47 -7.02 -11.07
CA ALA A 352 2.52 -7.82 -9.86
C ALA A 352 3.21 -7.07 -8.72
N ILE A 353 2.94 -7.56 -7.51
CA ILE A 353 3.79 -7.29 -6.35
C ILE A 353 4.73 -8.49 -6.12
N GLY A 354 5.95 -8.22 -5.67
CA GLY A 354 7.01 -9.20 -5.42
C GLY A 354 7.64 -9.03 -4.04
N GLY A 355 7.76 -10.13 -3.31
CA GLY A 355 8.23 -10.15 -1.93
C GLY A 355 9.09 -11.36 -1.58
N THR A 356 9.71 -11.31 -0.41
CA THR A 356 10.55 -12.38 0.14
C THR A 356 10.11 -12.73 1.55
N VAL A 357 9.76 -14.00 1.77
CA VAL A 357 9.47 -14.58 3.08
C VAL A 357 10.74 -14.65 3.92
N GLY A 358 10.64 -14.30 5.21
CA GLY A 358 11.76 -14.29 6.16
C GLY A 358 12.52 -12.97 6.24
N ARG A 359 12.38 -12.06 5.26
CA ARG A 359 12.92 -10.70 5.35
C ARG A 359 12.05 -9.82 6.24
N VAL A 360 12.67 -8.86 6.92
CA VAL A 360 11.97 -7.91 7.79
C VAL A 360 11.93 -6.54 7.11
N ALA A 361 10.73 -6.02 6.88
CA ALA A 361 10.55 -4.68 6.33
C ALA A 361 10.92 -3.61 7.36
N GLU A 362 11.59 -2.54 6.92
CA GLU A 362 11.81 -1.38 7.78
C GLU A 362 10.46 -0.66 8.03
N THR A 363 10.19 -0.31 9.29
CA THR A 363 8.99 0.46 9.67
C THR A 363 9.35 1.64 10.56
N VAL A 364 8.49 2.65 10.58
CA VAL A 364 8.64 3.84 11.42
C VAL A 364 7.63 3.74 12.58
N PRO A 365 8.08 3.62 13.84
CA PRO A 365 7.19 3.68 14.99
C PRO A 365 6.64 5.09 15.19
N LEU A 366 5.32 5.19 15.32
CA LEU A 366 4.55 6.35 15.72
C LEU A 366 3.88 6.05 17.06
N ARG A 367 4.28 6.78 18.10
CA ARG A 367 3.71 6.69 19.44
C ARG A 367 2.95 7.97 19.76
N ILE A 368 1.69 7.85 20.13
CA ILE A 368 0.83 8.99 20.48
C ILE A 368 0.29 8.75 21.89
N SER A 369 0.43 9.73 22.78
CA SER A 369 -0.22 9.70 24.09
C SER A 369 -1.10 10.93 24.28
N ILE A 370 -2.37 10.72 24.60
CA ILE A 370 -3.37 11.76 24.80
C ILE A 370 -3.89 11.67 26.23
N ARG A 371 -3.78 12.78 26.97
CA ARG A 371 -4.28 12.89 28.33
C ARG A 371 -5.24 14.07 28.44
N ASP A 372 -6.40 13.84 29.05
CA ASP A 372 -7.32 14.88 29.51
C ASP A 372 -7.75 14.53 30.93
N SER A 373 -7.16 15.20 31.92
CA SER A 373 -7.43 14.91 33.33
C SER A 373 -8.87 15.25 33.74
N ALA A 374 -9.52 16.21 33.06
CA ALA A 374 -10.89 16.60 33.38
C ALA A 374 -11.91 15.57 32.86
N LYS A 375 -11.67 15.01 31.67
CA LYS A 375 -12.48 13.92 31.11
C LYS A 375 -12.00 12.52 31.56
N LYS A 376 -10.98 12.43 32.44
CA LYS A 376 -10.34 11.19 32.89
C LYS A 376 -9.84 10.31 31.73
N ILE A 377 -9.32 10.94 30.69
CA ILE A 377 -8.74 10.27 29.53
C ILE A 377 -7.23 10.13 29.73
N ASP A 378 -6.72 8.92 29.57
CA ASP A 378 -5.31 8.61 29.37
C ASP A 378 -5.22 7.47 28.34
N LYS A 379 -4.92 7.84 27.10
CA LYS A 379 -4.92 6.93 25.94
C LYS A 379 -3.57 6.96 25.25
N LYS A 380 -3.10 5.78 24.84
CA LYS A 380 -1.84 5.59 24.12
C LYS A 380 -2.09 4.79 22.85
N PHE A 381 -1.46 5.21 21.78
CA PHE A 381 -1.46 4.54 20.48
C PHE A 381 -0.02 4.23 20.08
N ASN A 382 0.20 3.01 19.62
CA ASN A 382 1.44 2.47 19.12
C ASN A 382 1.17 1.93 17.72
N VAL A 383 1.64 2.67 16.72
CA VAL A 383 1.44 2.32 15.32
C VAL A 383 2.81 2.19 14.67
N ARG A 384 3.02 1.15 13.86
CA ARG A 384 4.19 1.03 12.98
C ARG A 384 3.73 1.30 11.55
N LEU A 385 4.30 2.35 10.96
CA LEU A 385 4.04 2.77 9.58
C LEU A 385 5.06 2.13 8.65
N PHE A 386 4.65 1.73 7.45
CA PHE A 386 5.62 1.37 6.43
C PHE A 386 6.51 2.57 6.10
N LYS A 387 7.78 2.31 5.80
CA LYS A 387 8.77 3.36 5.60
C LYS A 387 8.84 3.77 4.13
N ASP A 388 8.38 4.98 3.86
CA ASP A 388 8.44 5.61 2.55
C ASP A 388 8.55 7.14 2.67
N PRO A 389 9.49 7.79 1.95
CA PRO A 389 9.70 9.23 2.04
C PRO A 389 8.47 10.09 1.69
N SER A 390 7.52 9.55 0.91
CA SER A 390 6.33 10.29 0.48
C SER A 390 5.11 9.90 1.30
N PHE A 391 4.92 8.61 1.63
CA PHE A 391 3.76 8.12 2.37
C PHE A 391 3.90 8.20 3.89
N THR A 392 5.07 7.96 4.48
CA THR A 392 5.20 7.93 5.95
C THR A 392 4.73 9.22 6.62
N PRO A 393 5.10 10.43 6.16
CA PRO A 393 4.62 11.66 6.77
C PRO A 393 3.10 11.85 6.65
N GLN A 394 2.54 11.53 5.47
CA GLN A 394 1.10 11.65 5.21
C GLN A 394 0.31 10.69 6.08
N LEU A 395 0.74 9.43 6.17
CA LEU A 395 0.13 8.43 7.04
C LEU A 395 0.25 8.84 8.51
N ALA A 396 1.40 9.35 8.94
CA ALA A 396 1.58 9.80 10.31
C ALA A 396 0.61 10.91 10.69
N GLN A 397 0.42 11.89 9.79
CA GLN A 397 -0.60 12.93 9.95
C GLN A 397 -2.00 12.32 10.08
N GLN A 398 -2.41 11.45 9.16
CA GLN A 398 -3.77 10.88 9.18
C GLN A 398 -4.02 10.00 10.42
N VAL A 399 -3.01 9.23 10.85
CA VAL A 399 -3.06 8.42 12.08
C VAL A 399 -3.14 9.29 13.33
N ALA A 400 -2.39 10.40 13.39
CA ALA A 400 -2.46 11.32 14.53
C ALA A 400 -3.82 12.03 14.62
N VAL A 401 -4.37 12.42 13.48
CA VAL A 401 -5.72 12.95 13.38
C VAL A 401 -6.77 11.92 13.82
N GLU A 402 -6.64 10.65 13.41
CA GLU A 402 -7.52 9.56 13.86
C GLU A 402 -7.47 9.37 15.39
N ALA A 403 -6.26 9.30 15.95
CA ALA A 403 -6.06 9.10 17.39
C ALA A 403 -6.72 10.21 18.22
N LEU A 404 -6.62 11.47 17.77
CA LEU A 404 -7.28 12.60 18.42
C LEU A 404 -8.80 12.60 18.23
N THR A 405 -9.27 12.40 16.99
CA THR A 405 -10.71 12.38 16.66
C THR A 405 -11.43 11.34 17.49
N SER A 406 -10.86 10.14 17.58
CA SER A 406 -11.44 9.02 18.34
C SER A 406 -11.37 9.18 19.87
N THR A 407 -10.42 9.96 20.39
CA THR A 407 -10.19 10.09 21.84
C THR A 407 -10.88 11.31 22.43
N VAL A 408 -10.71 12.47 21.80
CA VAL A 408 -11.15 13.77 22.33
C VAL A 408 -12.47 14.22 21.69
N GLY A 409 -12.75 13.76 20.45
CA GLY A 409 -13.90 14.20 19.68
C GLY A 409 -13.80 15.65 19.21
N LEU A 410 -14.95 16.27 18.97
CA LEU A 410 -15.06 17.72 18.75
C LEU A 410 -15.01 18.41 20.12
N ASP A 411 -13.87 19.02 20.44
CA ASP A 411 -13.66 19.77 21.69
C ASP A 411 -12.98 21.11 21.39
N SER A 412 -13.36 22.13 22.13
CA SER A 412 -13.00 23.53 21.88
C SER A 412 -12.78 24.28 23.19
N ASP A 413 -12.25 25.50 23.10
CA ASP A 413 -11.97 26.38 24.23
C ASP A 413 -11.11 25.72 25.34
N LYS A 414 -10.01 25.09 24.92
CA LYS A 414 -9.04 24.44 25.82
C LYS A 414 -7.63 24.94 25.58
N THR A 415 -6.77 24.79 26.58
CA THR A 415 -5.33 24.84 26.38
C THR A 415 -4.79 23.45 26.11
N VAL A 416 -3.90 23.32 25.13
CA VAL A 416 -3.24 22.07 24.77
C VAL A 416 -1.74 22.23 24.98
N ARG A 417 -1.15 21.33 25.74
CA ARG A 417 0.31 21.18 25.80
C ARG A 417 0.73 20.03 24.90
N VAL A 418 1.67 20.31 24.00
CA VAL A 418 2.18 19.37 23.01
C VAL A 418 3.67 19.18 23.23
N ALA A 419 4.13 17.93 23.24
CA ALA A 419 5.53 17.57 23.14
C ALA A 419 5.71 16.58 21.99
N PHE A 420 6.40 17.01 20.94
CA PHE A 420 6.67 16.25 19.73
C PHE A 420 8.17 15.96 19.59
N SER A 421 8.50 14.75 19.19
CA SER A 421 9.87 14.35 18.82
C SER A 421 9.84 13.52 17.55
N MET A 422 10.75 13.81 16.63
CA MET A 422 10.94 13.09 15.37
C MET A 422 12.39 12.71 15.18
N GLY A 423 12.66 11.42 15.10
CA GLY A 423 13.97 10.89 14.76
C GLY A 423 14.24 10.99 13.25
N LEU A 424 15.46 11.38 12.88
CA LEU A 424 15.93 11.42 11.50
C LEU A 424 17.21 10.57 11.38
N ARG A 425 17.36 9.80 10.30
CA ARG A 425 18.59 9.04 10.03
C ARG A 425 19.73 9.96 9.60
N ASN A 426 19.40 11.03 8.89
CA ASN A 426 20.32 11.96 8.23
C ASN A 426 20.53 13.27 9.01
N GLY A 427 20.25 13.30 10.31
CA GLY A 427 20.41 14.51 11.11
C GLY A 427 19.97 14.37 12.56
N PRO A 428 20.10 15.45 13.35
CA PRO A 428 19.62 15.45 14.73
C PRO A 428 18.10 15.30 14.78
N ALA A 429 17.61 14.70 15.86
CA ALA A 429 16.17 14.59 16.10
C ALA A 429 15.54 15.98 16.29
N ILE A 430 14.38 16.20 15.67
CA ILE A 430 13.59 17.42 15.86
C ILE A 430 12.75 17.24 17.12
N ARG A 431 12.86 18.18 18.07
CA ARG A 431 12.09 18.18 19.32
C ARG A 431 11.39 19.52 19.48
N ARG A 432 10.08 19.49 19.71
CA ARG A 432 9.23 20.68 19.82
C ARG A 432 8.31 20.53 21.02
N VAL A 433 8.24 21.57 21.85
CA VAL A 433 7.34 21.61 23.01
C VAL A 433 6.64 22.95 22.98
N ASN A 434 5.31 22.93 23.03
CA ASN A 434 4.52 24.14 22.97
C ASN A 434 3.24 24.03 23.82
N THR A 435 2.71 25.16 24.25
CA THR A 435 1.42 25.27 24.93
C THR A 435 0.57 26.27 24.17
N LEU A 436 -0.52 25.78 23.59
CA LEU A 436 -1.37 26.53 22.65
C LEU A 436 -2.78 26.62 23.22
N TYR A 437 -3.41 27.78 23.08
CA TYR A 437 -4.84 27.89 23.32
C TYR A 437 -5.59 27.59 22.02
N ALA A 438 -6.55 26.67 22.10
CA ALA A 438 -7.35 26.18 20.99
C ALA A 438 -8.79 26.70 21.14
N PRO A 439 -9.12 27.89 20.60
CA PRO A 439 -10.45 28.48 20.74
C PRO A 439 -11.52 27.68 20.00
N GLU A 440 -11.21 27.20 18.79
CA GLU A 440 -12.17 26.51 17.92
C GLU A 440 -12.10 25.00 18.03
N GLN A 441 -10.90 24.41 17.89
CA GLN A 441 -10.72 22.96 17.96
C GLN A 441 -9.38 22.58 18.60
N VAL A 442 -9.44 21.74 19.63
CA VAL A 442 -8.27 21.14 20.29
C VAL A 442 -7.32 20.50 19.28
N MET A 443 -7.86 19.88 18.22
CA MET A 443 -7.09 19.21 17.18
C MET A 443 -6.05 20.13 16.52
N ALA A 444 -6.42 21.38 16.21
CA ALA A 444 -5.52 22.32 15.53
C ALA A 444 -4.27 22.61 16.38
N GLY A 445 -4.46 22.91 17.68
CA GLY A 445 -3.35 23.12 18.60
C GLY A 445 -2.57 21.83 18.88
N ALA A 446 -3.25 20.71 19.05
CA ALA A 446 -2.64 19.42 19.41
C ALA A 446 -1.67 18.88 18.35
N LEU A 447 -1.96 19.12 17.07
CA LEU A 447 -1.17 18.59 15.96
C LEU A 447 -0.19 19.58 15.36
N PHE A 448 -0.31 20.88 15.68
CA PHE A 448 0.45 21.95 15.02
C PHE A 448 1.96 21.66 14.91
N GLU A 449 2.63 21.35 16.02
CA GLU A 449 4.08 21.12 16.04
C GLU A 449 4.51 19.92 15.18
N MET A 450 3.70 18.86 15.16
CA MET A 450 3.96 17.69 14.33
C MET A 450 3.80 18.03 12.86
N LEU A 451 2.70 18.69 12.49
CA LEU A 451 2.41 19.02 11.08
C LEU A 451 3.44 20.00 10.51
N ASP A 452 3.84 21.01 11.28
CA ASP A 452 4.87 21.96 10.86
C ASP A 452 6.23 21.26 10.65
N ALA A 453 6.64 20.41 11.59
CA ALA A 453 7.89 19.66 11.45
C ALA A 453 7.88 18.67 10.27
N LEU A 454 6.77 17.97 10.05
CA LEU A 454 6.61 17.11 8.87
C LEU A 454 6.64 17.93 7.58
N SER A 455 5.97 19.09 7.55
CA SER A 455 5.95 19.98 6.39
C SER A 455 7.35 20.48 6.03
N ILE A 456 8.10 21.01 7.00
CA ILE A 456 9.47 21.51 6.80
C ILE A 456 10.40 20.39 6.32
N THR A 457 10.30 19.19 6.91
CA THR A 457 11.15 18.06 6.51
C THR A 457 10.80 17.49 5.13
N GLN A 458 9.54 17.59 4.71
CA GLN A 458 9.10 17.20 3.36
C GLN A 458 9.42 18.26 2.30
N ALA A 459 9.39 19.55 2.66
CA ALA A 459 9.67 20.67 1.78
C ALA A 459 11.17 20.92 1.54
N ASN A 460 12.05 20.21 2.28
CA ASN A 460 13.49 20.34 2.11
C ASN A 460 13.93 19.89 0.70
N GLN A 461 14.40 20.84 -0.10
CA GLN A 461 14.84 20.63 -1.48
C GLN A 461 16.24 20.00 -1.59
N PHE A 462 17.04 20.03 -0.53
CA PHE A 462 18.40 19.49 -0.52
C PHE A 462 18.41 18.00 -0.19
N GLU A 463 17.74 17.63 0.91
CA GLU A 463 17.62 16.23 1.34
C GLU A 463 16.32 16.03 2.12
N LYS A 464 15.47 15.12 1.63
CA LYS A 464 14.24 14.77 2.36
C LYS A 464 14.60 14.10 3.70
N GLY A 465 13.93 14.50 4.77
CA GLY A 465 14.14 13.91 6.09
C GLY A 465 13.83 12.40 6.08
N ASN A 466 14.81 11.56 6.41
CA ASN A 466 14.60 10.12 6.52
C ASN A 466 14.12 9.78 7.93
N ILE A 467 12.79 9.82 8.12
CA ILE A 467 12.13 9.64 9.42
C ILE A 467 12.39 8.22 9.95
N THR A 468 12.84 8.14 11.20
CA THR A 468 13.10 6.86 11.91
C THR A 468 12.17 6.61 13.08
N SER A 469 11.56 7.65 13.65
CA SER A 469 10.56 7.53 14.72
C SER A 469 9.74 8.81 14.85
N LEU A 470 8.53 8.68 15.39
CA LEU A 470 7.64 9.79 15.72
C LEU A 470 7.02 9.57 17.12
N ASP A 471 7.10 10.59 17.96
CA ASP A 471 6.56 10.57 19.31
C ASP A 471 5.76 11.86 19.54
N LEU A 472 4.47 11.72 19.83
CA LEU A 472 3.56 12.83 20.07
C LEU A 472 2.88 12.67 21.43
N ARG A 473 3.07 13.63 22.32
CA ARG A 473 2.38 13.70 23.61
C ARG A 473 1.50 14.93 23.64
N ILE A 474 0.23 14.73 23.96
CA ILE A 474 -0.81 15.74 24.01
C ILE A 474 -1.45 15.70 25.40
N GLU A 475 -1.45 16.84 26.08
CA GLU A 475 -2.18 17.07 27.32
C GLU A 475 -3.22 18.17 27.08
N VAL A 476 -4.50 17.80 27.18
CA VAL A 476 -5.63 18.72 27.11
C VAL A 476 -5.90 19.26 28.52
N ILE A 477 -5.92 20.58 28.63
CA ILE A 477 -6.05 21.32 29.88
C ILE A 477 -7.33 22.16 29.80
N GLN A 478 -8.17 22.04 30.83
CA GLN A 478 -9.38 22.86 30.98
C GLN A 478 -9.05 24.36 31.02
N GLY A 479 -9.88 25.12 30.31
CA GLY A 479 -9.86 26.58 30.28
C GLY A 479 -8.77 27.20 29.41
N ARG A 480 -8.82 28.52 29.33
CA ARG A 480 -7.87 29.35 28.59
C ARG A 480 -6.68 29.73 29.47
N LYS A 481 -5.54 29.06 29.25
CA LYS A 481 -4.24 29.46 29.81
C LYS A 481 -3.40 30.13 28.74
N THR A 482 -3.49 31.45 28.65
CA THR A 482 -2.73 32.27 27.69
C THR A 482 -1.88 33.29 28.40
N ALA A 483 -0.63 33.45 27.95
CA ALA A 483 0.23 34.57 28.29
C ALA A 483 0.49 35.40 27.03
N ARG A 484 0.64 36.72 27.18
CA ARG A 484 1.01 37.62 26.07
C ARG A 484 2.41 38.16 26.33
N ILE A 485 3.31 37.95 25.39
CA ILE A 485 4.64 38.55 25.41
C ILE A 485 4.47 40.07 25.26
N ARG A 486 4.88 40.84 26.27
CA ARG A 486 4.81 42.31 26.25
C ARG A 486 6.05 42.93 25.63
N ARG A 487 7.22 42.33 25.86
CA ARG A 487 8.49 42.83 25.34
C ARG A 487 9.45 41.65 25.21
N VAL A 488 10.35 41.73 24.25
CA VAL A 488 11.47 40.80 24.11
C VAL A 488 12.74 41.63 24.18
N TYR A 489 13.67 41.20 25.02
CA TYR A 489 15.00 41.80 25.12
C TYR A 489 16.02 40.81 24.62
N THR A 490 17.02 41.31 23.89
CA THR A 490 18.16 40.53 23.42
C THR A 490 19.42 41.13 24.00
N ASP A 491 20.36 40.29 24.43
CA ASP A 491 21.69 40.72 24.89
C ASP A 491 22.45 41.48 23.80
N ARG A 492 22.15 41.19 22.53
CA ARG A 492 22.77 41.83 21.36
C ARG A 492 21.81 41.87 20.17
N ASN A 493 21.98 42.87 19.31
CA ASN A 493 21.16 43.11 18.12
C ASN A 493 21.89 42.79 16.80
N ARG A 494 23.13 42.30 16.86
CA ARG A 494 23.92 41.81 15.72
C ARG A 494 24.59 40.49 16.07
N VAL A 495 24.51 39.51 15.16
CA VAL A 495 24.97 38.13 15.38
C VAL A 495 25.54 37.55 14.09
N LYS A 496 26.46 36.60 14.20
CA LYS A 496 26.93 35.78 13.07
C LYS A 496 26.15 34.46 12.99
N ALA A 497 26.14 33.85 11.81
CA ALA A 497 25.53 32.54 11.61
C ALA A 497 26.14 31.50 12.58
N GLY A 498 25.28 30.78 13.31
CA GLY A 498 25.66 29.77 14.30
C GLY A 498 25.89 30.28 15.72
N GLU A 499 25.86 31.60 15.97
CA GLU A 499 26.00 32.15 17.32
C GLU A 499 24.71 31.99 18.15
N LYS A 500 24.88 31.76 19.47
CA LYS A 500 23.78 31.72 20.44
C LYS A 500 23.47 33.13 20.95
N VAL A 501 22.19 33.51 20.95
CA VAL A 501 21.67 34.79 21.48
C VAL A 501 20.86 34.50 22.74
N GLN A 502 21.02 35.33 23.76
CA GLN A 502 20.18 35.23 24.94
C GLN A 502 18.95 36.11 24.76
N VAL A 503 17.77 35.49 24.83
CA VAL A 503 16.49 36.15 24.69
C VAL A 503 15.77 36.12 26.03
N SER A 504 15.34 37.29 26.51
CA SER A 504 14.52 37.45 27.70
C SER A 504 13.13 37.98 27.32
N VAL A 505 12.08 37.46 27.94
CA VAL A 505 10.67 37.67 27.59
C VAL A 505 9.88 38.16 28.78
#